data_AF-A0A2V6RC70-F1
#
_entry.id   AF-A0A2V6RC70-F1
#
_cell.length_a   1.000
_cell.length_b   1.000
_cell.length_c   1.000
_cell.angle_alpha   90.00
_cell.angle_beta   90.00
_cell.angle_gamma   90.00
#
_symmetry.space_group_name_H-M   'P 1'
#
loop_
_entity.id
_entity.type
_entity.pdbx_description
1 polymer ?
#
loop_
_entity_poly.entity_id
_entity_poly.type
_entity_poly.pdbx_seq_one_letter_code
_entity_poly.pdbx_strand_id
1 'polypeptide(L)' 'MDDAQLDGMVVDALRHAGADPAYIRAYKRTGVLITTDNFKRWRKRELEEFREALEEWERLWERRN' A
#
# COMPACT_ATOMS: atom_id res chain seq x y z
N MET A 1 6.54 21.63 1.70
CA MET A 1 5.77 20.39 1.74
C MET A 1 6.66 19.38 2.42
N ASP A 2 6.22 18.84 3.55
CA ASP A 2 6.93 17.77 4.24
C ASP A 2 6.45 16.39 3.77
N ASP A 3 7.18 15.34 4.13
CA ASP A 3 6.90 13.97 3.69
C ASP A 3 5.52 13.48 4.18
N ALA A 4 5.08 13.95 5.36
CA ALA A 4 3.77 13.58 5.91
C ALA A 4 2.61 14.20 5.11
N GLN A 5 2.78 15.43 4.63
CA GLN A 5 1.83 16.07 3.72
C GLN A 5 1.76 15.33 2.38
N LEU A 6 2.90 14.90 1.85
CA LEU A 6 2.96 14.12 0.61
C LEU A 6 2.24 12.78 0.76
N ASP A 7 2.48 12.05 1.86
CA ASP A 7 1.82 10.78 2.15
C ASP A 7 0.30 10.93 2.28
N GLY A 8 -0.16 12.02 2.92
CA GLY A 8 -1.57 12.35 3.00
C GLY A 8 -2.20 12.52 1.61
N MET A 9 -1.53 13.26 0.73
CA MET A 9 -2.00 13.48 -0.65
C MET A 9 -2.06 12.17 -1.45
N VAL A 10 -1.06 11.28 -1.31
CA VAL A 10 -1.05 9.99 -1.99
C VAL A 10 -2.20 9.10 -1.51
N VAL A 11 -2.42 9.03 -0.20
CA VAL A 11 -3.52 8.25 0.38
C VAL A 11 -4.89 8.75 -0.10
N ASP A 12 -5.08 10.07 -0.16
CA ASP A 12 -6.35 10.64 -0.62
C ASP A 12 -6.55 10.46 -2.13
N ALA A 13 -5.48 10.49 -2.92
CA ALA A 13 -5.53 10.15 -4.34
C ALA A 13 -5.92 8.68 -4.55
N LEU A 14 -5.32 7.75 -3.79
CA LEU A 14 -5.66 6.32 -3.85
C LEU A 14 -7.12 6.07 -3.48
N ARG A 15 -7.63 6.75 -2.45
CA ARG A 15 -9.05 6.68 -2.07
C ARG A 15 -9.98 7.19 -3.17
N HIS A 16 -9.66 8.35 -3.75
CA HIS A 16 -10.45 8.92 -4.85
C HIS A 16 -10.44 8.02 -6.10
N ALA A 17 -9.32 7.33 -6.35
CA ALA A 17 -9.20 6.36 -7.44
C ALA A 17 -9.95 5.04 -7.17
N GLY A 18 -10.56 4.86 -5.99
CA GLY A 18 -11.21 3.61 -5.61
C GLY A 18 -10.23 2.46 -5.40
N ALA A 19 -8.97 2.76 -5.04
CA ALA A 19 -7.97 1.73 -4.75
C ALA A 19 -8.41 0.86 -3.58
N ASP A 20 -8.07 -0.43 -3.65
CA ASP A 20 -8.38 -1.39 -2.61
C ASP A 20 -7.79 -0.92 -1.25
N PRO A 21 -8.57 -0.95 -0.15
CA PRO A 21 -8.10 -0.59 1.18
C PRO A 21 -6.81 -1.30 1.62
N ALA A 22 -6.59 -2.54 1.16
CA ALA A 22 -5.37 -3.30 1.39
C ALA A 22 -4.13 -2.60 0.81
N TYR A 23 -4.25 -2.04 -0.39
CA TYR A 23 -3.16 -1.33 -1.07
C TYR A 23 -2.85 0.01 -0.40
N ILE A 24 -3.89 0.72 0.06
CA ILE A 24 -3.71 1.96 0.84
C ILE A 24 -2.98 1.66 2.16
N ARG A 25 -3.33 0.56 2.82
CA ARG A 25 -2.65 0.06 4.03
C ARG A 25 -1.20 -0.35 3.75
N ALA A 26 -0.96 -1.08 2.67
CA ALA A 26 0.38 -1.51 2.27
C ALA A 26 1.29 -0.32 1.97
N TYR A 27 0.78 0.69 1.27
CA TYR A 27 1.49 1.96 1.05
C TYR A 27 1.82 2.64 2.39
N LYS A 28 0.85 2.79 3.29
CA LYS A 28 1.09 3.42 4.61
C LYS A 28 2.13 2.69 5.47
N ARG A 29 2.26 1.36 5.31
CA ARG A 29 3.23 0.55 6.06
C ARG A 29 4.62 0.59 5.44
N THR A 30 4.71 0.58 4.12
CA THR A 30 5.99 0.38 3.40
C THR A 30 6.54 1.68 2.78
N GLY A 31 5.71 2.72 2.62
CA GLY A 31 6.03 3.90 1.83
C GLY A 31 6.11 3.62 0.32
N VAL A 32 5.79 2.40 -0.11
CA VAL A 32 5.96 1.94 -1.48
C VAL A 32 4.60 1.74 -2.13
N LEU A 33 4.41 2.30 -3.32
CA LEU A 33 3.24 2.06 -4.16
C LEU A 33 3.61 1.09 -5.27
N ILE A 34 3.13 -0.15 -5.19
CA ILE A 34 3.35 -1.17 -6.22
C ILE A 34 2.15 -1.21 -7.16
N THR A 35 2.43 -1.14 -8.46
CA THR A 35 1.46 -1.23 -9.56
C THR A 35 1.92 -2.27 -10.57
N THR A 36 1.00 -2.66 -11.46
CA THR A 36 1.30 -3.54 -12.59
C THR A 36 2.39 -3.00 -13.51
N ASP A 37 2.56 -1.68 -13.57
CA ASP A 37 3.56 -1.03 -14.43
C ASP A 37 4.95 -0.95 -13.79
N ASN A 38 5.01 -0.91 -12.45
CA ASN A 38 6.26 -0.68 -11.73
C ASN A 38 6.78 -1.90 -10.96
N PHE A 39 6.02 -3.00 -10.84
CA PHE A 39 6.43 -4.15 -10.01
C PHE A 39 7.82 -4.70 -10.38
N LYS A 40 8.17 -4.70 -11.67
CA LYS A 40 9.48 -5.18 -12.17
C LYS A 40 10.65 -4.27 -11.78
N ARG A 41 10.39 -3.05 -11.32
CA ARG A 41 11.40 -2.05 -10.92
C ARG A 41 11.78 -2.18 -9.44
N TRP A 42 10.98 -2.88 -8.65
CA TRP A 42 11.21 -3.09 -7.23
C TRP A 42 12.09 -4.32 -7.00
N ARG A 43 12.92 -4.29 -5.94
CA ARG A 43 13.69 -5.45 -5.53
C ARG A 43 12.77 -6.45 -4.85
N LYS A 44 13.18 -7.72 -4.86
CA LYS A 44 12.47 -8.82 -4.23
C LYS A 44 12.04 -8.53 -2.79
N ARG A 45 12.90 -7.87 -2.01
CA ARG A 45 12.62 -7.49 -0.62
C ARG A 45 11.45 -6.50 -0.50
N GLU A 46 11.41 -5.47 -1.33
CA GLU A 46 10.33 -4.47 -1.30
C GLU A 46 8.99 -5.09 -1.72
N LEU A 47 9.03 -6.02 -2.69
CA LEU A 47 7.86 -6.81 -3.09
C LEU A 47 7.36 -7.71 -1.94
N GLU A 48 8.28 -8.36 -1.21
CA GLU A 48 7.96 -9.20 -0.07
C GLU A 48 7.35 -8.39 1.09
N GLU A 49 7.97 -7.27 1.47
CA GLU A 49 7.45 -6.38 2.52
C GLU A 49 6.05 -5.84 2.17
N PHE A 50 5.81 -5.49 0.90
CA PHE A 50 4.49 -5.07 0.44
C PHE A 50 3.47 -6.21 0.49
N ARG A 51 3.86 -7.41 0.07
CA ARG A 51 3.00 -8.60 0.14
C ARG A 51 2.63 -8.94 1.59
N GLU A 52 3.58 -8.90 2.51
CA GLU A 52 3.32 -9.12 3.93
C GLU A 52 2.30 -8.11 4.49
N ALA A 53 2.33 -6.86 4.01
CA ALA A 53 1.36 -5.86 4.42
C ALA A 53 -0.06 -6.15 3.90
N LEU A 54 -0.19 -6.73 2.71
CA LEU A 54 -1.47 -7.20 2.18
C LEU A 54 -2.01 -8.41 2.99
N GLU A 55 -1.15 -9.40 3.25
CA GLU A 55 -1.52 -10.61 4.02
C GLU A 55 -1.89 -10.29 5.48
N GLU A 56 -1.26 -9.27 6.08
CA GLU A 56 -1.68 -8.76 7.39
C GLU A 56 -3.08 -8.14 7.33
N TRP A 57 -3.36 -7.34 6.30
CA TRP A 57 -4.67 -6.72 6.13
C TRP A 57 -5.78 -7.75 5.93
N GLU A 58 -5.54 -8.76 5.08
CA GLU A 58 -6.48 -9.85 4.84
C GLU A 58 -6.82 -10.58 6.14
N ARG A 59 -5.82 -10.95 6.94
CA ARG A 59 -6.03 -11.57 8.27
C ARG A 59 -6.81 -10.68 9.23
N LEU A 60 -6.57 -9.37 9.23
CA LEU A 60 -7.33 -8.42 10.06
C LEU A 60 -8.78 -8.27 9.58
N TRP A 61 -9.01 -8.34 8.28
CA TRP A 61 -10.32 -8.23 7.67
C TRP A 61 -11.15 -9.50 7.88
N GLU A 62 -10.55 -10.69 7.73
CA GLU A 62 -11.16 -11.97 8.07
C GLU A 62 -11.55 -12.08 9.54
N ARG A 63 -10.74 -11.55 10.47
CA ARG A 63 -11.06 -11.55 11.90
C ARG A 63 -12.20 -10.59 12.28
N ARG A 64 -12.55 -9.66 11.39
CA ARG A 64 -13.55 -8.61 11.63
C ARG A 64 -14.91 -8.93 11.02
N ASN A 65 -14.97 -9.90 10.10
CA ASN A 65 -16.20 -10.41 9.48
C ASN A 65 -16.49 -11.84 9.94
#